data_AF-A0A934H975-F1
#
_entry.id   AF-A0A934H975-F1
#
_cell.length_a   1.000
_cell.length_b   1.000
_cell.length_c   1.000
_cell.angle_alpha   90.00
_cell.angle_beta   90.00
_cell.angle_gamma   90.00
#
_symmetry.space_group_name_H-M   'P 1'
#
loop_
_entity.id
_entity.type
_entity.pdbx_description
1 polymer ?
#
loop_
_entity_poly.entity_id
_entity_poly.type
_entity_poly.pdbx_seq_one_letter_code
_entity_poly.pdbx_strand_id
1 'polypeptide(L)'
;MKLSALLSALGKERAAGEPDPDVSGIAQDSRAVKPGDLFVAVRGASADGHRFIPEAIKKGAVAVVGELTTPQRAGGPLRTPETGISLDKVPYVAVPDSRRALAHLAAAFHGFPARRLKVIGVTGT
;
A
#
# COMPACT_ATOMS: atom_id res chain seq x y z
N MET A 1 13.45 1.55 -2.78
CA MET A 1 13.30 3.02 -2.86
C MET A 1 12.59 3.50 -1.60
N LYS A 2 12.78 4.75 -1.17
CA LYS A 2 12.10 5.26 0.03
C LYS A 2 10.58 5.30 -0.13
N LEU A 3 9.86 5.00 0.96
CA LEU A 3 8.40 5.06 0.99
C LEU A 3 7.90 6.47 0.67
N SER A 4 8.50 7.50 1.26
CA SER A 4 8.21 8.92 0.97
C SER A 4 8.30 9.24 -0.52
N ALA A 5 9.38 8.80 -1.17
CA ALA A 5 9.58 8.97 -2.61
C ALA A 5 8.52 8.24 -3.44
N LEU A 6 8.14 7.02 -3.03
CA LEU A 6 7.11 6.24 -3.72
C LEU A 6 5.71 6.89 -3.58
N LEU A 7 5.38 7.45 -2.41
CA LEU A 7 4.10 8.11 -2.15
C LEU A 7 3.90 9.41 -2.94
N SER A 8 4.98 10.06 -3.39
CA SER A 8 4.90 11.23 -4.29
C SER A 8 4.10 10.94 -5.57
N ALA A 9 4.04 9.67 -6.01
CA ALA A 9 3.27 9.24 -7.18
C ALA A 9 1.75 9.41 -7.02
N LEU A 10 1.26 9.65 -5.79
CA LEU A 10 -0.16 9.82 -5.48
C LEU A 10 -0.66 11.28 -5.58
N GLY A 11 0.21 12.24 -5.96
CA GLY A 11 -0.19 13.60 -6.37
C GLY A 11 -0.54 14.58 -5.23
N LYS A 12 -0.53 14.15 -3.98
CA LYS A 12 -0.46 15.04 -2.79
C LYS A 12 0.72 14.55 -1.96
N GLU A 13 1.47 15.46 -1.33
CA GLU A 13 2.54 15.12 -0.38
C GLU A 13 1.96 14.30 0.78
N ARG A 14 1.75 13.01 0.54
CA ARG A 14 1.52 12.03 1.58
C ARG A 14 2.90 11.70 2.10
N ALA A 15 3.37 12.51 3.03
CA ALA A 15 4.51 12.12 3.85
C ALA A 15 4.11 10.82 4.55
N ALA A 16 4.92 9.78 4.38
CA ALA A 16 4.95 8.76 5.41
C ALA A 16 5.31 9.49 6.70
N GLY A 17 4.47 9.36 7.74
CA GLY A 17 4.97 9.66 9.08
C GLY A 17 6.20 8.78 9.35
N GLU A 18 7.10 9.18 10.24
CA GLU A 18 8.21 8.30 10.60
C GLU A 18 7.66 6.96 11.14
N PRO A 19 8.23 5.82 10.71
CA PRO A 19 9.45 5.65 9.92
C PRO A 19 9.29 5.77 8.37
N ASP A 20 10.39 6.10 7.66
CA ASP A 20 10.49 6.09 6.18
C ASP A 20 11.34 4.90 5.66
N PRO A 21 10.75 3.68 5.60
CA PRO A 21 11.46 2.47 5.24
C PRO A 21 11.80 2.40 3.74
N ASP A 22 12.76 1.55 3.43
CA ASP A 22 13.05 1.16 2.05
C ASP A 22 12.07 0.09 1.57
N VAL A 23 11.36 0.40 0.48
CA VAL A 23 10.43 -0.50 -0.20
C VAL A 23 11.17 -1.23 -1.31
N SER A 24 11.16 -2.57 -1.25
CA SER A 24 11.78 -3.48 -2.23
C SER A 24 10.77 -4.22 -3.11
N GLY A 25 9.48 -4.10 -2.84
CA GLY A 25 8.41 -4.70 -3.63
C GLY A 25 7.03 -4.14 -3.26
N ILE A 26 6.02 -4.51 -4.05
CA ILE A 26 4.62 -4.12 -3.80
C ILE A 26 3.75 -5.36 -3.95
N ALA A 27 2.90 -5.63 -2.97
CA ALA A 27 1.97 -6.76 -2.97
C ALA A 27 0.57 -6.31 -2.53
N GLN A 28 -0.47 -6.81 -3.21
CA GLN A 28 -1.87 -6.67 -2.81
C GLN A 28 -2.44 -7.97 -2.19
N ASP A 29 -1.73 -9.09 -2.36
CA ASP A 29 -2.07 -10.38 -1.77
C ASP A 29 -1.13 -10.64 -0.59
N SER A 30 -1.66 -10.74 0.63
CA SER A 30 -0.87 -11.02 1.84
C SER A 30 -0.08 -12.32 1.72
N ARG A 31 -0.55 -13.26 0.90
CA ARG A 31 0.12 -14.54 0.67
C ARG A 31 1.45 -14.37 -0.06
N ALA A 32 1.55 -13.37 -0.92
CA ALA A 32 2.70 -13.10 -1.77
C ALA A 32 3.70 -12.08 -1.18
N VAL A 33 3.39 -11.46 -0.03
CA VAL A 33 4.25 -10.50 0.65
C VAL A 33 5.59 -11.13 1.02
N LYS A 34 6.67 -10.40 0.73
CA LYS A 34 8.05 -10.69 1.13
C LYS A 34 8.57 -9.62 2.09
N PRO A 35 9.63 -9.91 2.87
CA PRO A 35 10.31 -8.89 3.65
C PRO A 35 10.74 -7.70 2.78
N GLY A 36 10.37 -6.48 3.20
CA GLY A 36 10.65 -5.25 2.46
C GLY A 36 9.53 -4.77 1.54
N ASP A 37 8.44 -5.53 1.41
CA ASP A 37 7.33 -5.15 0.54
C ASP A 37 6.42 -4.08 1.17
N LEU A 38 5.86 -3.23 0.32
CA LEU A 38 4.69 -2.42 0.61
C LEU A 38 3.43 -3.26 0.37
N PHE A 39 2.60 -3.41 1.40
CA PHE A 39 1.31 -4.07 1.26
C PHE A 39 0.21 -3.05 0.91
N VAL A 40 -0.58 -3.30 -0.13
CA VAL A 40 -1.73 -2.46 -0.48
C VAL A 40 -3.02 -3.20 -0.19
N ALA A 41 -3.72 -2.77 0.87
CA ALA A 41 -5.00 -3.30 1.30
C ALA A 41 -6.12 -2.82 0.37
N VAL A 42 -6.39 -3.59 -0.68
CA VAL A 42 -7.48 -3.32 -1.62
C VAL A 42 -8.75 -4.01 -1.17
N ARG A 43 -9.87 -3.28 -1.15
CA ARG A 43 -11.20 -3.89 -0.97
C ARG A 43 -11.61 -4.62 -2.26
N GLY A 44 -11.63 -5.94 -2.19
CA GLY A 44 -12.04 -6.80 -3.29
C GLY A 44 -13.54 -7.06 -3.30
N ALA A 45 -14.03 -7.73 -4.35
CA ALA A 45 -15.44 -8.13 -4.46
C ALA A 45 -15.81 -9.25 -3.47
N SER A 46 -14.89 -10.18 -3.22
CA SER A 46 -15.13 -11.35 -2.35
C SER A 46 -14.56 -11.21 -0.95
N ALA A 47 -13.56 -10.34 -0.75
CA ALA A 47 -12.89 -10.16 0.53
C ALA A 47 -12.32 -8.74 0.68
N ASP A 48 -12.24 -8.29 1.93
CA ASP A 48 -11.62 -7.01 2.28
C ASP A 48 -10.13 -7.21 2.61
N GLY A 49 -9.24 -6.62 1.81
CA GLY A 49 -7.79 -6.67 1.97
C GLY A 49 -7.29 -6.18 3.32
N HIS A 50 -8.02 -5.28 3.99
CA HIS A 50 -7.64 -4.72 5.28
C HIS A 50 -7.59 -5.80 6.38
N ARG A 51 -8.38 -6.88 6.24
CA ARG A 51 -8.39 -8.00 7.17
C ARG A 51 -7.07 -8.78 7.18
N PHE A 52 -6.27 -8.66 6.12
CA PHE A 52 -5.01 -9.40 5.96
C PHE A 52 -3.77 -8.57 6.30
N ILE A 53 -3.93 -7.33 6.76
CA ILE A 53 -2.82 -6.48 7.22
C ILE A 53 -1.96 -7.19 8.29
N PRO A 54 -2.52 -7.87 9.32
CA PRO A 54 -1.71 -8.62 10.28
C PRO A 54 -0.80 -9.68 9.65
N GLU A 55 -1.31 -10.40 8.64
CA GLU A 55 -0.56 -11.43 7.95
C GLU A 55 0.57 -10.83 7.11
N ALA A 56 0.28 -9.75 6.38
CA ALA A 56 1.26 -9.03 5.59
C ALA A 56 2.42 -8.51 6.47
N ILE A 57 2.10 -7.94 7.63
CA ILE A 57 3.12 -7.44 8.56
C ILE A 57 3.94 -8.60 9.14
N LYS A 58 3.31 -9.72 9.51
CA LYS A 58 4.01 -10.92 9.96
C LYS A 58 5.00 -11.46 8.91
N LYS A 59 4.72 -11.26 7.62
CA LYS A 59 5.59 -11.65 6.50
C LYS A 59 6.69 -10.64 6.17
N GLY A 60 6.71 -9.50 6.86
CA GLY A 60 7.75 -8.48 6.71
C GLY A 60 7.36 -7.32 5.79
N ALA A 61 6.06 -7.06 5.60
CA ALA A 61 5.64 -5.79 5.02
C ALA A 61 6.19 -4.62 5.84
N VAL A 62 6.90 -3.72 5.19
CA VAL A 62 7.54 -2.56 5.84
C VAL A 62 6.63 -1.35 5.93
N ALA A 63 5.55 -1.34 5.14
CA ALA A 63 4.52 -0.29 5.13
C ALA A 63 3.20 -0.86 4.60
N VAL A 64 2.11 -0.15 4.88
CA VAL A 64 0.77 -0.49 4.41
C VAL A 64 0.10 0.74 3.79
N VAL A 65 -0.57 0.55 2.66
CA VAL A 65 -1.46 1.54 2.03
C VAL A 65 -2.87 0.97 2.05
N GLY A 66 -3.85 1.74 2.51
CA GLY A 66 -5.24 1.30 2.60
C GLY A 66 -6.23 2.43 2.73
N GLU A 67 -7.52 2.12 2.63
CA GLU A 67 -8.62 3.06 2.86
C GLU A 67 -8.85 3.28 4.37
N LEU A 68 -9.55 4.35 4.72
CA LEU A 68 -9.99 4.59 6.10
C LEU A 68 -11.23 3.74 6.39
N THR A 69 -11.05 2.59 7.05
CA THR A 69 -12.16 1.66 7.38
C THR A 69 -12.57 1.70 8.86
N THR A 70 -11.84 2.41 9.73
CA THR A 70 -12.14 2.65 11.17
C THR A 70 -11.36 3.92 11.63
N PRO A 71 -11.47 4.45 12.87
CA PRO A 71 -10.88 5.75 13.23
C PRO A 71 -9.36 5.63 13.44
N GLN A 72 -8.65 5.27 12.38
CA GLN A 72 -7.20 5.32 12.27
C GLN A 72 -6.86 6.75 11.84
N ARG A 73 -6.22 7.52 12.72
CA ARG A 73 -5.73 8.84 12.33
C ARG A 73 -4.70 8.68 11.22
N ALA A 74 -4.85 9.44 10.14
CA ALA A 74 -3.81 9.58 9.13
C ALA A 74 -2.50 10.02 9.81
N GLY A 75 -1.43 9.24 9.65
CA GLY A 75 -0.12 9.53 10.24
C GLY A 75 0.06 9.08 11.71
N GLY A 76 -0.88 8.35 12.29
CA GLY A 76 -0.71 7.69 13.60
C GLY A 76 -0.35 6.20 13.48
N PRO A 77 0.18 5.58 14.55
CA PRO A 77 0.45 4.13 14.57
C PRO A 77 -0.83 3.34 14.27
N LEU A 78 -0.70 2.24 13.53
CA LEU A 78 -1.86 1.45 13.15
C LEU A 78 -2.49 0.81 14.40
N ARG A 79 -3.67 1.29 14.77
CA ARG A 79 -4.50 0.70 15.82
C ARG A 79 -5.62 -0.07 15.15
N THR A 80 -5.42 -1.36 14.95
CA THR A 80 -6.50 -2.29 14.59
C THR A 80 -7.18 -2.73 15.89
N PRO A 81 -8.39 -2.24 16.22
CA PRO A 81 -9.07 -2.56 17.48
C PRO A 81 -9.43 -4.06 17.59
N GLU A 82 -9.47 -4.74 16.45
CA GLU A 82 -10.00 -6.09 16.28
C GLU A 82 -8.93 -7.20 16.24
N THR A 83 -7.64 -6.86 16.25
CA THR A 83 -6.56 -7.86 16.16
C THR A 83 -5.55 -7.82 17.32
N GLY A 84 -5.60 -6.80 18.19
CA GLY A 84 -4.76 -6.74 19.39
C GLY A 84 -3.25 -6.63 19.13
N ILE A 85 -2.83 -6.32 17.90
CA ILE A 85 -1.42 -6.17 17.52
C ILE A 85 -1.05 -4.69 17.60
N SER A 86 -0.09 -4.35 18.47
CA SER A 86 0.58 -3.04 18.46
C SER A 86 1.45 -2.95 17.21
N LEU A 87 1.00 -2.19 16.21
CA LEU A 87 1.69 -1.99 14.93
C LEU A 87 2.47 -0.67 14.93
N ASP A 88 3.04 -0.32 16.08
CA ASP A 88 3.69 0.96 16.37
C ASP A 88 4.93 1.25 15.52
N LYS A 89 5.32 0.32 14.63
CA LYS A 89 6.53 0.39 13.79
C LYS A 89 6.30 0.29 12.28
N VAL A 90 5.07 0.03 11.82
CA VAL A 90 4.78 -0.08 10.37
C VAL A 90 3.91 1.10 9.93
N PRO A 91 4.40 1.99 9.05
CA PRO A 91 3.63 3.13 8.56
C PRO A 91 2.35 2.67 7.85
N TYR A 92 1.25 3.35 8.14
CA TYR A 92 -0.01 3.20 7.41
C TYR A 92 -0.36 4.48 6.68
N VAL A 93 -0.57 4.35 5.38
CA VAL A 93 -0.91 5.46 4.50
C VAL A 93 -2.36 5.33 4.09
N ALA A 94 -3.19 6.20 4.65
CA ALA A 94 -4.60 6.31 4.30
C ALA A 94 -4.77 6.93 2.91
N VAL A 95 -5.55 6.27 2.06
CA VAL A 95 -5.88 6.71 0.70
C VAL A 95 -7.39 6.64 0.48
N PRO A 96 -7.97 7.51 -0.39
CA PRO A 96 -9.40 7.47 -0.66
C PRO A 96 -9.80 6.28 -1.53
N ASP A 97 -8.85 5.68 -2.26
CA ASP A 97 -9.08 4.55 -3.15
C ASP A 97 -7.80 3.72 -3.22
N SER A 98 -7.81 2.54 -2.59
CA SER A 98 -6.65 1.64 -2.54
C SER A 98 -6.30 1.07 -3.90
N ARG A 99 -7.30 0.85 -4.78
CA ARG A 99 -7.09 0.26 -6.10
C ARG A 99 -6.38 1.23 -7.03
N ARG A 100 -6.79 2.49 -7.03
CA ARG A 100 -6.12 3.56 -7.79
C ARG A 100 -4.72 3.80 -7.21
N ALA A 101 -4.56 3.80 -5.89
CA ALA A 101 -3.25 3.92 -5.27
C ALA A 101 -2.31 2.79 -5.71
N LEU A 102 -2.75 1.53 -5.69
CA LEU A 102 -1.98 0.39 -6.17
C LEU A 102 -1.46 0.61 -7.61
N ALA A 103 -2.33 1.04 -8.53
CA ALA A 103 -1.96 1.26 -9.92
C ALA A 103 -0.85 2.32 -10.06
N HIS A 104 -0.98 3.45 -9.38
CA HIS A 104 0.02 4.52 -9.41
C HIS A 104 1.34 4.12 -8.73
N LEU A 105 1.27 3.46 -7.57
CA LEU A 105 2.45 3.02 -6.83
C LEU A 105 3.22 1.93 -7.60
N ALA A 106 2.52 0.95 -8.17
CA ALA A 106 3.14 -0.07 -9.00
C ALA A 106 3.82 0.53 -10.24
N ALA A 107 3.14 1.47 -10.91
CA ALA A 107 3.74 2.18 -12.04
C ALA A 107 5.00 2.94 -11.62
N ALA A 108 4.97 3.67 -10.50
CA ALA A 108 6.11 4.43 -10.00
C ALA A 108 7.29 3.53 -9.57
N PHE A 109 7.00 2.46 -8.83
CA PHE A 109 7.99 1.50 -8.36
C PHE A 109 8.74 0.82 -9.52
N HIS A 110 8.04 0.53 -10.63
CA HIS A 110 8.64 -0.03 -11.85
C HIS A 110 9.15 1.03 -12.83
N GLY A 111 9.22 2.31 -12.43
CA GLY A 111 9.77 3.39 -13.25
C GLY A 111 8.93 3.74 -14.48
N PHE A 112 7.60 3.74 -14.34
CA PHE A 112 6.59 4.10 -15.34
C PHE A 112 6.83 3.45 -16.72
N PRO A 113 6.81 2.10 -16.83
CA PRO A 113 7.19 1.40 -18.06
C PRO A 113 6.34 1.80 -19.26
N ALA A 114 5.05 2.08 -19.06
CA ALA A 114 4.13 2.53 -20.10
C ALA A 114 4.56 3.86 -20.78
N ARG A 115 5.38 4.71 -20.13
CA ARG A 115 5.91 5.95 -20.75
C ARG A 115 6.99 5.69 -21.79
N ARG A 116 7.58 4.49 -21.79
CA ARG A 116 8.63 4.06 -22.74
C ARG A 116 8.12 3.07 -23.79
N LEU A 117 6.83 2.74 -23.75
CA LEU A 117 6.21 1.73 -24.61
C LEU A 117 5.00 2.33 -25.32
N LYS A 118 4.76 1.91 -26.57
CA LYS A 118 3.49 2.19 -27.25
C LYS A 118 2.44 1.22 -26.72
N VAL A 119 1.56 1.70 -25.86
CA VAL A 119 0.46 0.91 -25.27
C VAL A 119 -0.80 1.10 -26.10
N ILE A 120 -1.38 0.02 -26.62
CA ILE A 120 -2.64 0.02 -27.36
C ILE A 120 -3.67 -0.72 -26.50
N GLY A 121 -4.74 -0.03 -26.10
CA GLY A 121 -5.87 -0.63 -25.38
C GLY A 121 -7.01 -0.94 -26.35
N VAL A 122 -7.41 -2.21 -26.42
CA VAL A 122 -8.58 -2.67 -27.18
C VAL A 122 -9.62 -3.19 -26.18
N THR A 123 -10.86 -2.75 -26.33
CA THR A 123 -11.99 -3.17 -25.49
C THR A 123 -13.21 -3.45 -26.36
N GLY A 124 -14.10 -4.34 -25.91
CA GLY A 124 -15.32 -4.76 -26.60
C GLY A 124 -16.28 -5.43 -25.62
N THR A 125 -17.58 -5.37 -25.90
CA THR A 125 -18.66 -6.00 -25.12
C THR A 125 -18.82 -7.48 -25.45
#